data_AF-A0A5T3XZ20-F1
#
_entry.id   AF-A0A5T3XZ20-F1
#
_cell.length_a   1.000
_cell.length_b   1.000
_cell.length_c   1.000
_cell.angle_alpha   90.00
_cell.angle_beta   90.00
_cell.angle_gamma   90.00
#
_symmetry.space_group_name_H-M   'P 1'
#
loop_
_entity.id
_entity.type
_entity.pdbx_description
1 polymer ?
#
loop_
_entity_poly.entity_id
_entity_poly.type
_entity_poly.pdbx_seq_one_letter_code
_entity_poly.pdbx_strand_id
1 'polypeptide(L)'
;ELTVVATMPLRHRVLAQYIGEGEYLYHVDASQKKEILRLEMDTDNSYVQNLLLAAENVEAFKKAIEHDIHKIVNAVKKVFPVDGKTPELATVIQFLKTWFETEHIDRGLLVKEWAKGNRVSAIQRTESGANAGGGNKTDRNPDYEHTLDTLDVEIAMATLPMDFNIYELPGSVYRRAKEIVKKKESPFKEWSAALRATPGILDYSRAAIFALIRSAHPEFYHYPGRLQGYINANLTETDHENPTEEALTAARHTPEKDAVEEANRQLAAARGEYVEGISDPNDPKWVKTGTSQPTTEPELVKNVGNGIFDVSALMQNSSTHGTETNPETTSNVQVQKADSDEKQAGDAVQAGEDDLGTGKEAVTVENQNQAEAQQNVPESQQEEPEAAWPEYFEPGRYEGVPNEVYHAANGISSTQVKDARVSLMYFNARHVEKTIVKERSPVLDMGNLVHALALQPENLEAEFSVEPEIPEGAFTTTATLREFIDAHNASLPALLSADDIKALLEEYNATLPSQMPLGASVDETYASYEQLPEEFQRIENGTKHTATAMKACIKEYN
;
A
#
# COMPACT_ATOMS: atom_id res chain seq x y z
N GLU A 1 -22.21 -49.62 -3.57
CA GLU A 1 -22.14 -48.91 -2.29
C GLU A 1 -21.71 -47.48 -2.57
N LEU A 2 -22.43 -46.49 -2.05
CA LEU A 2 -22.13 -45.07 -2.25
C LEU A 2 -21.41 -44.57 -0.99
N THR A 3 -20.28 -43.89 -1.16
CA THR A 3 -19.54 -43.26 -0.06
C THR A 3 -19.90 -41.78 -0.02
N VAL A 4 -20.26 -41.25 1.15
CA VAL A 4 -20.50 -39.81 1.34
C VAL A 4 -19.17 -39.06 1.24
N VAL A 5 -19.08 -38.03 0.39
CA VAL A 5 -17.80 -37.33 0.16
C VAL A 5 -17.31 -36.63 1.43
N ALA A 6 -18.20 -35.99 2.18
CA ALA A 6 -17.87 -35.24 3.38
C ALA A 6 -17.21 -36.07 4.50
N THR A 7 -17.35 -37.41 4.49
CA THR A 7 -16.71 -38.29 5.49
C THR A 7 -15.32 -38.78 5.09
N MET A 8 -14.86 -38.42 3.88
CA MET A 8 -13.56 -38.83 3.35
C MET A 8 -12.44 -37.87 3.81
N PRO A 9 -11.17 -38.29 3.75
CA PRO A 9 -10.02 -37.40 3.99
C PRO A 9 -10.01 -36.21 3.03
N LEU A 10 -9.39 -35.09 3.42
CA LEU A 10 -9.37 -33.84 2.63
C LEU A 10 -8.94 -34.06 1.18
N ARG A 11 -7.85 -34.80 0.94
CA ARG A 11 -7.36 -35.11 -0.40
C ARG A 11 -8.43 -35.79 -1.27
N HIS A 12 -9.15 -36.75 -0.70
CA HIS A 12 -10.22 -37.45 -1.39
C HIS A 12 -11.42 -36.55 -1.65
N ARG A 13 -11.75 -35.64 -0.72
CA ARG A 13 -12.80 -34.63 -0.91
C ARG A 13 -12.47 -33.71 -2.08
N VAL A 14 -11.24 -33.21 -2.14
CA VAL A 14 -10.73 -32.39 -3.26
C VAL A 14 -10.81 -33.14 -4.58
N LEU A 15 -10.32 -34.39 -4.62
CA LEU A 15 -10.34 -35.22 -5.82
C LEU A 15 -11.75 -35.60 -6.26
N ALA A 16 -12.67 -35.84 -5.32
CA ALA A 16 -14.07 -36.08 -5.63
C ALA A 16 -14.66 -34.88 -6.40
N GLN A 17 -14.44 -33.65 -5.91
CA GLN A 17 -14.92 -32.46 -6.61
C GLN A 17 -14.16 -32.21 -7.92
N TYR A 18 -12.89 -32.64 -8.03
CA TYR A 18 -12.10 -32.51 -9.25
C TYR A 18 -12.64 -33.37 -10.41
N ILE A 19 -13.03 -34.63 -10.13
CA ILE A 19 -13.59 -35.56 -11.12
C ILE A 19 -15.07 -35.29 -11.45
N GLY A 20 -15.76 -34.48 -10.64
CA GLY A 20 -17.17 -34.13 -10.85
C GLY A 20 -17.44 -33.22 -12.05
N GLU A 21 -16.42 -32.80 -12.81
CA GLU A 21 -16.55 -31.97 -14.03
C GLU A 21 -17.44 -30.71 -13.89
N GLY A 22 -17.51 -30.13 -12.70
CA GLY A 22 -18.35 -28.95 -12.42
C GLY A 22 -19.67 -29.28 -11.71
N GLU A 23 -20.05 -30.55 -11.63
CA GLU A 23 -21.13 -31.01 -10.77
C GLU A 23 -20.65 -31.21 -9.33
N TYR A 24 -21.54 -30.88 -8.38
CA TYR A 24 -21.26 -31.06 -6.96
C TYR A 24 -21.50 -32.52 -6.57
N LEU A 25 -20.43 -33.23 -6.22
CA LEU A 25 -20.55 -34.63 -5.79
C LEU A 25 -20.84 -34.71 -4.28
N TYR A 26 -22.05 -35.12 -3.93
CA TYR A 26 -22.43 -35.47 -2.55
C TYR A 26 -21.92 -36.86 -2.15
N HIS A 27 -21.90 -37.78 -3.13
CA HIS A 27 -21.52 -39.17 -2.96
C HIS A 27 -20.63 -39.61 -4.11
N VAL A 28 -19.77 -40.58 -3.86
CA VAL A 28 -18.98 -41.27 -4.89
C VAL A 28 -19.30 -42.76 -4.91
N ASP A 29 -19.43 -43.31 -6.11
CA ASP A 29 -19.57 -44.74 -6.32
C ASP A 29 -18.22 -45.49 -6.24
N ALA A 30 -18.26 -46.81 -6.38
CA ALA A 30 -17.06 -47.63 -6.30
C ALA A 30 -16.07 -47.39 -7.47
N SER A 31 -16.54 -46.95 -8.64
CA SER A 31 -15.70 -46.62 -9.80
C SER A 31 -15.01 -45.28 -9.59
N GLN A 32 -15.78 -44.26 -9.20
CA GLN A 32 -15.28 -42.92 -8.86
C GLN A 32 -14.28 -42.98 -7.70
N LYS A 33 -14.55 -43.81 -6.67
CA LYS A 33 -13.62 -44.02 -5.56
C LYS A 33 -12.30 -44.65 -6.00
N LYS A 34 -12.32 -45.60 -6.94
CA LYS A 34 -11.10 -46.17 -7.53
C LYS A 34 -10.31 -45.12 -8.30
N GLU A 35 -10.99 -44.25 -9.04
CA GLU A 35 -10.33 -43.17 -9.78
C GLU A 35 -9.71 -42.13 -8.83
N ILE A 36 -10.38 -41.77 -7.74
CA ILE A 36 -9.81 -40.90 -6.70
C ILE A 36 -8.53 -41.50 -6.13
N LEU A 37 -8.54 -42.79 -5.77
CA LEU A 37 -7.35 -43.48 -5.26
C LEU A 37 -6.22 -43.52 -6.29
N ARG A 38 -6.56 -43.74 -7.56
CA ARG A 38 -5.59 -43.71 -8.66
C ARG A 38 -4.96 -42.33 -8.80
N LEU A 39 -5.77 -41.26 -8.80
CA LEU A 39 -5.29 -39.88 -8.91
C LEU A 39 -4.43 -39.44 -7.73
N GLU A 40 -4.75 -39.91 -6.51
CA GLU A 40 -3.92 -39.65 -5.33
C GLU A 40 -2.54 -40.31 -5.44
N MET A 41 -2.49 -41.54 -5.97
CA MET A 41 -1.25 -42.30 -6.17
C MET A 41 -0.45 -41.88 -7.40
N ASP A 42 -1.04 -41.13 -8.32
CA ASP A 42 -0.39 -40.64 -9.54
C ASP A 42 0.48 -39.42 -9.21
N THR A 43 1.73 -39.70 -8.82
CA THR A 43 2.74 -38.66 -8.51
C THR A 43 3.25 -37.94 -9.75
N ASP A 44 3.04 -38.49 -10.94
CA ASP A 44 3.49 -37.90 -12.20
C ASP A 44 2.51 -36.81 -12.67
N ASN A 45 1.26 -36.84 -12.21
CA ASN A 45 0.26 -35.81 -12.45
C ASN A 45 0.52 -34.53 -11.64
N SER A 46 1.46 -33.71 -12.13
CA SER A 46 1.87 -32.46 -11.49
C SER A 46 0.71 -31.49 -11.22
N TYR A 47 -0.33 -31.47 -12.06
CA TYR A 47 -1.51 -30.62 -11.85
C TYR A 47 -2.26 -31.00 -10.58
N VAL A 48 -2.61 -32.29 -10.48
CA VAL A 48 -3.34 -32.82 -9.32
C VAL A 48 -2.50 -32.72 -8.06
N GLN A 49 -1.21 -33.05 -8.14
CA GLN A 49 -0.31 -32.94 -6.99
C GLN A 49 -0.18 -31.48 -6.53
N ASN A 50 -0.07 -30.50 -7.43
CA ASN A 50 -0.02 -29.08 -7.06
C ASN A 50 -1.32 -28.62 -6.40
N LEU A 51 -2.49 -29.04 -6.90
CA LEU A 51 -3.78 -28.74 -6.26
C LEU A 51 -3.86 -29.32 -4.85
N LEU A 52 -3.48 -30.58 -4.66
CA LEU A 52 -3.50 -31.25 -3.36
C LEU A 52 -2.54 -30.61 -2.38
N LEU A 53 -1.29 -30.35 -2.79
CA LEU A 53 -0.29 -29.68 -1.97
C LEU A 53 -0.73 -28.27 -1.59
N ALA A 54 -1.32 -27.52 -2.52
CA ALA A 54 -1.81 -26.18 -2.24
C ALA A 54 -2.99 -26.19 -1.26
N ALA A 55 -3.92 -27.14 -1.40
CA ALA A 55 -5.02 -27.35 -0.46
C ALA A 55 -4.53 -27.67 0.96
N GLU A 56 -3.47 -28.46 1.11
CA GLU A 56 -2.85 -28.78 2.41
C GLU A 56 -2.07 -27.60 3.02
N ASN A 57 -1.57 -26.68 2.19
CA ASN A 57 -0.81 -25.51 2.63
C ASN A 57 -1.70 -24.34 3.06
N VAL A 58 -2.93 -24.24 2.55
CA VAL A 58 -3.84 -23.14 2.87
C VAL A 58 -4.77 -23.52 4.02
N GLU A 59 -4.57 -22.89 5.18
CA GLU A 59 -5.32 -23.20 6.41
C GLU A 59 -6.84 -23.02 6.27
N ALA A 60 -7.26 -21.96 5.56
CA ALA A 60 -8.67 -21.73 5.26
C ALA A 60 -9.28 -22.85 4.40
N PHE A 61 -8.49 -23.44 3.49
CA PHE A 61 -8.92 -24.59 2.68
C PHE A 61 -9.13 -25.82 3.54
N LYS A 62 -8.19 -26.13 4.44
CA LYS A 62 -8.28 -27.30 5.34
C LYS A 62 -9.55 -27.28 6.20
N LYS A 63 -10.03 -26.09 6.55
CA LYS A 63 -11.27 -25.87 7.32
C LYS A 63 -12.50 -25.62 6.45
N ALA A 64 -12.36 -25.66 5.12
CA ALA A 64 -13.44 -25.34 4.21
C ALA A 64 -14.57 -26.38 4.28
N ILE A 65 -15.80 -25.86 4.25
CA ILE A 65 -17.00 -26.67 4.05
C ILE A 65 -17.02 -27.25 2.63
N GLU A 66 -17.71 -28.37 2.43
CA GLU A 66 -17.69 -29.11 1.16
C GLU A 66 -18.12 -28.26 -0.05
N HIS A 67 -19.10 -27.38 0.15
CA HIS A 67 -19.54 -26.43 -0.86
C HIS A 67 -18.41 -25.48 -1.33
N ASP A 68 -17.57 -25.01 -0.40
CA ASP A 68 -16.45 -24.13 -0.73
C ASP A 68 -15.32 -24.90 -1.39
N ILE A 69 -15.06 -26.15 -0.97
CA ILE A 69 -14.12 -27.07 -1.66
C ILE A 69 -14.55 -27.27 -3.12
N HIS A 70 -15.83 -27.56 -3.37
CA HIS A 70 -16.32 -27.70 -4.73
C HIS A 70 -16.13 -26.43 -5.56
N LYS A 71 -16.51 -25.27 -5.01
CA LYS A 71 -16.39 -24.00 -5.72
C LYS A 71 -14.94 -23.66 -6.04
N ILE A 72 -14.04 -23.82 -5.08
CA ILE A 72 -12.63 -23.46 -5.27
C ILE A 72 -11.90 -24.44 -6.20
N VAL A 73 -12.21 -25.74 -6.16
CA VAL A 73 -11.66 -26.71 -7.11
C VAL A 73 -12.07 -26.37 -8.55
N ASN A 74 -13.35 -26.02 -8.75
CA ASN A 74 -13.83 -25.57 -10.06
C ASN A 74 -13.25 -24.21 -10.45
N ALA A 75 -13.02 -23.31 -9.50
CA ALA A 75 -12.35 -22.04 -9.72
C ALA A 75 -10.90 -22.26 -10.21
N VAL A 76 -10.15 -23.17 -9.58
CA VAL A 76 -8.80 -23.55 -10.00
C VAL A 76 -8.80 -24.09 -11.43
N LYS A 77 -9.74 -24.99 -11.79
CA LYS A 77 -9.86 -25.52 -13.15
C LYS A 77 -10.18 -24.45 -14.20
N LYS A 78 -10.91 -23.40 -13.82
CA LYS A 78 -11.22 -22.26 -14.69
C LYS A 78 -10.03 -21.32 -14.87
N VAL A 79 -9.30 -21.03 -13.80
CA VAL A 79 -8.13 -20.14 -13.82
C VAL A 79 -6.93 -20.83 -14.47
N PHE A 80 -6.76 -22.12 -14.19
CA PHE A 80 -5.67 -22.96 -14.69
C PHE A 80 -6.28 -24.18 -15.40
N PRO A 81 -6.54 -24.09 -16.72
CA PRO A 81 -7.08 -25.21 -17.49
C PRO A 81 -6.17 -26.45 -17.41
N VAL A 82 -6.78 -27.64 -17.32
CA VAL A 82 -6.06 -28.92 -17.15
C VAL A 82 -5.23 -29.26 -18.39
N ASP A 83 -5.72 -28.87 -19.55
CA ASP A 83 -5.10 -28.96 -20.88
C ASP A 83 -4.09 -27.82 -21.16
N GLY A 84 -3.96 -26.87 -20.24
CA GLY A 84 -3.03 -25.75 -20.33
C GLY A 84 -1.65 -26.02 -19.72
N LYS A 85 -0.87 -24.94 -19.57
CA LYS A 85 0.40 -24.97 -18.84
C LYS A 85 0.11 -25.30 -17.36
N THR A 86 0.79 -26.31 -16.83
CA THR A 86 0.69 -26.66 -15.40
C THR A 86 1.05 -25.45 -14.54
N PRO A 87 0.16 -25.01 -13.63
CA PRO A 87 0.45 -23.88 -12.78
C PRO A 87 1.52 -24.23 -11.76
N GLU A 88 2.39 -23.25 -11.46
CA GLU A 88 3.37 -23.37 -10.39
C GLU A 88 2.67 -23.45 -9.03
N LEU A 89 3.20 -24.28 -8.13
CA LEU A 89 2.61 -24.51 -6.81
C LEU A 89 2.41 -23.20 -6.02
N ALA A 90 3.40 -22.30 -6.05
CA ALA A 90 3.33 -21.00 -5.37
C ALA A 90 2.15 -20.16 -5.87
N THR A 91 1.92 -20.15 -7.19
CA THR A 91 0.82 -19.42 -7.82
C THR A 91 -0.55 -20.01 -7.45
N VAL A 92 -0.66 -21.34 -7.36
CA VAL A 92 -1.90 -21.99 -6.89
C VAL A 92 -2.16 -21.65 -5.42
N ILE A 93 -1.13 -21.71 -4.56
CA ILE A 93 -1.25 -21.33 -3.14
C ILE A 93 -1.71 -19.87 -3.01
N GLN A 94 -1.12 -18.96 -3.80
CA GLN A 94 -1.50 -17.55 -3.80
C GLN A 94 -2.98 -17.38 -4.20
N PHE A 95 -3.40 -18.02 -5.29
CA PHE A 95 -4.80 -17.97 -5.72
C PHE A 95 -5.77 -18.47 -4.64
N LEU A 96 -5.46 -19.61 -4.02
CA LEU A 96 -6.31 -20.20 -2.98
C LEU A 96 -6.44 -19.27 -1.76
N LYS A 97 -5.32 -18.67 -1.30
CA LYS A 97 -5.33 -17.69 -0.20
C LYS A 97 -6.21 -16.50 -0.55
N THR A 98 -5.96 -15.87 -1.69
CA THR A 98 -6.74 -14.73 -2.17
C THR A 98 -8.23 -15.06 -2.32
N TRP A 99 -8.57 -16.26 -2.82
CA TRP A 99 -9.96 -16.68 -2.98
C TRP A 99 -10.71 -16.82 -1.66
N PHE A 100 -10.05 -17.33 -0.61
CA PHE A 100 -10.65 -17.43 0.72
C PHE A 100 -10.73 -16.09 1.45
N GLU A 101 -9.76 -15.20 1.25
CA GLU A 101 -9.77 -13.83 1.77
C GLU A 101 -10.82 -12.95 1.05
N THR A 102 -11.15 -13.27 -0.20
CA THR A 102 -12.16 -12.56 -0.98
C THR A 102 -13.57 -12.88 -0.53
N GLU A 103 -14.40 -11.85 -0.38
CA GLU A 103 -15.83 -11.98 -0.08
C GLU A 103 -16.55 -12.86 -1.10
N HIS A 104 -17.51 -13.67 -0.63
CA HIS A 104 -18.20 -14.66 -1.46
C HIS A 104 -18.79 -14.10 -2.76
N ILE A 105 -19.33 -12.89 -2.68
CA ILE A 105 -19.93 -12.16 -3.80
C ILE A 105 -18.90 -11.77 -4.89
N ASP A 106 -17.63 -11.61 -4.53
CA ASP A 106 -16.55 -11.18 -5.43
C ASP A 106 -15.66 -12.33 -5.92
N ARG A 107 -15.77 -13.52 -5.31
CA ARG A 107 -15.02 -14.71 -5.76
C ARG A 107 -15.22 -15.01 -7.25
N GLY A 108 -16.41 -14.72 -7.80
CA GLY A 108 -16.68 -14.87 -9.23
C GLY A 108 -15.91 -13.87 -10.11
N LEU A 109 -15.73 -12.63 -9.65
CA LEU A 109 -14.93 -11.61 -10.33
C LEU A 109 -13.45 -11.96 -10.25
N LEU A 110 -12.97 -12.35 -9.07
CA LEU A 110 -11.60 -12.80 -8.85
C LEU A 110 -11.20 -13.91 -9.83
N VAL A 111 -12.06 -14.92 -10.00
CA VAL A 111 -11.83 -16.02 -10.93
C VAL A 111 -11.70 -15.54 -12.38
N LYS A 112 -12.52 -14.56 -12.79
CA LYS A 112 -12.44 -14.01 -14.15
C LYS A 112 -11.12 -13.27 -14.38
N GLU A 113 -10.70 -12.44 -13.42
CA GLU A 113 -9.45 -11.68 -13.52
C GLU A 113 -8.23 -12.62 -13.54
N TRP A 114 -8.20 -13.59 -12.63
CA TRP A 114 -7.14 -14.59 -12.64
C TRP A 114 -7.14 -15.45 -13.91
N ALA A 115 -8.30 -15.78 -14.48
CA ALA A 115 -8.35 -16.51 -15.76
C ALA A 115 -7.80 -15.69 -16.94
N LYS A 116 -7.93 -14.35 -16.92
CA LYS A 116 -7.29 -13.45 -17.91
C LYS A 116 -5.77 -13.34 -17.73
N GLY A 117 -5.23 -13.81 -16.60
CA GLY A 117 -3.82 -13.69 -16.24
C GLY A 117 -3.53 -12.57 -15.24
N ASN A 118 -4.53 -11.76 -14.86
CA ASN A 118 -4.39 -10.69 -13.89
C ASN A 118 -4.33 -11.30 -12.48
N ARG A 119 -3.16 -11.26 -11.84
CA ARG A 119 -2.91 -11.86 -10.51
C ARG A 119 -3.28 -10.90 -9.38
N VAL A 120 -4.50 -10.39 -9.40
CA VAL A 120 -4.97 -9.40 -8.42
C VAL A 120 -5.00 -10.00 -7.00
N SER A 121 -4.57 -9.20 -6.02
CA SER A 121 -4.50 -9.56 -4.60
C SER A 121 -5.84 -9.41 -3.87
N ALA A 122 -6.70 -8.49 -4.32
CA ALA A 122 -8.05 -8.29 -3.81
C ALA A 122 -8.93 -7.61 -4.87
N ILE A 123 -10.25 -7.85 -4.83
CA ILE A 123 -11.21 -7.09 -5.62
C ILE A 123 -11.47 -5.77 -4.89
N GLN A 124 -11.17 -4.66 -5.55
CA GLN A 124 -11.37 -3.32 -5.01
C GLN A 124 -12.85 -2.93 -5.13
N ARG A 125 -13.42 -2.40 -4.05
CA ARG A 125 -14.80 -1.90 -4.02
C ARG A 125 -14.86 -0.44 -3.63
N THR A 126 -15.83 0.26 -4.18
CA THR A 126 -16.18 1.62 -3.79
C THR A 126 -16.78 1.63 -2.38
N GLU A 127 -16.87 2.80 -1.74
CA GLU A 127 -17.52 2.94 -0.43
C GLU A 127 -19.00 2.52 -0.44
N SER A 128 -19.64 2.57 -1.61
CA SER A 128 -21.02 2.11 -1.84
C SER A 128 -21.15 0.60 -2.09
N GLY A 129 -20.03 -0.14 -2.12
CA GLY A 129 -19.98 -1.57 -2.37
C GLY A 129 -20.05 -1.98 -3.85
N ALA A 130 -19.96 -1.02 -4.78
CA ALA A 130 -19.83 -1.31 -6.20
C ALA A 130 -18.39 -1.76 -6.55
N ASN A 131 -18.21 -2.49 -7.64
CA ASN A 131 -16.87 -2.84 -8.13
C ASN A 131 -16.11 -1.56 -8.53
N ALA A 132 -14.94 -1.35 -7.96
CA ALA A 132 -14.09 -0.21 -8.29
C ALA A 132 -13.31 -0.39 -9.60
N GLY A 133 -13.29 -1.61 -10.17
CA GLY A 133 -12.56 -1.92 -11.39
C GLY A 133 -11.10 -2.34 -11.11
N GLY A 134 -10.22 -2.09 -12.08
CA GLY A 134 -8.77 -2.37 -12.01
C GLY A 134 -8.36 -3.64 -12.77
N GLY A 135 -9.29 -4.24 -13.52
CA GLY A 135 -9.02 -5.43 -14.35
C GLY A 135 -8.64 -5.09 -15.79
N ASN A 136 -8.87 -3.85 -16.21
CA ASN A 136 -8.56 -3.37 -17.55
C ASN A 136 -7.12 -2.84 -17.62
N LYS A 137 -6.51 -2.98 -18.80
CA LYS A 137 -5.27 -2.27 -19.10
C LYS A 137 -5.57 -0.78 -19.21
N THR A 138 -4.65 0.03 -18.71
CA THR A 138 -4.73 1.49 -18.80
C THR A 138 -3.44 2.04 -19.39
N ASP A 139 -3.42 3.35 -19.68
CA ASP A 139 -2.24 4.15 -20.08
C ASP A 139 -1.08 4.17 -19.07
N ARG A 140 -1.24 3.51 -17.93
CA ARG A 140 -0.22 3.36 -16.90
C ARG A 140 0.78 2.25 -17.29
N ASN A 141 1.97 2.31 -16.69
CA ASN A 141 2.94 1.23 -16.81
C ASN A 141 2.31 -0.10 -16.34
N PRO A 142 2.43 -1.21 -17.10
CA PRO A 142 1.90 -2.52 -16.70
C PRO A 142 2.36 -3.03 -15.33
N ASP A 143 3.54 -2.62 -14.87
CA ASP A 143 4.09 -3.00 -13.56
C ASP A 143 3.57 -2.12 -12.41
N TYR A 144 2.80 -1.07 -12.72
CA TYR A 144 2.22 -0.18 -11.72
C TYR A 144 0.91 -0.75 -11.18
N GLU A 145 0.91 -1.14 -9.91
CA GLU A 145 -0.29 -1.61 -9.22
C GLU A 145 -1.25 -0.44 -8.96
N HIS A 146 -2.36 -0.38 -9.70
CA HIS A 146 -3.35 0.68 -9.55
C HIS A 146 -4.47 0.29 -8.58
N THR A 147 -4.42 0.85 -7.37
CA THR A 147 -5.43 0.71 -6.30
C THR A 147 -6.10 2.05 -5.97
N LEU A 148 -7.15 2.02 -5.14
CA LEU A 148 -7.79 3.23 -4.63
C LEU A 148 -6.82 4.17 -3.89
N ASP A 149 -5.76 3.65 -3.28
CA ASP A 149 -4.73 4.46 -2.60
C ASP A 149 -3.81 5.15 -3.60
N THR A 150 -3.45 4.45 -4.68
CA THR A 150 -2.64 5.04 -5.75
C THR A 150 -3.44 6.05 -6.57
N LEU A 151 -4.74 5.80 -6.77
CA LEU A 151 -5.68 6.74 -7.38
C LEU A 151 -5.71 8.06 -6.61
N ASP A 152 -5.68 8.02 -5.28
CA ASP A 152 -5.63 9.23 -4.45
C ASP A 152 -4.42 10.11 -4.74
N VAL A 153 -3.26 9.48 -4.91
CA VAL A 153 -2.04 10.21 -5.26
C VAL A 153 -2.20 10.85 -6.64
N GLU A 154 -2.79 10.14 -7.60
CA GLU A 154 -3.09 10.66 -8.94
C GLU A 154 -4.08 11.83 -8.90
N ILE A 155 -5.17 11.73 -8.13
CA ILE A 155 -6.14 12.82 -7.92
C ILE A 155 -5.44 14.02 -7.30
N ALA A 156 -4.63 13.83 -6.25
CA ALA A 156 -3.89 14.91 -5.61
C ALA A 156 -2.93 15.59 -6.58
N MET A 157 -2.22 14.82 -7.42
CA MET A 157 -1.36 15.35 -8.47
C MET A 157 -2.15 16.17 -9.52
N ALA A 158 -3.33 15.70 -9.92
CA ALA A 158 -4.17 16.41 -10.89
C ALA A 158 -4.69 17.75 -10.37
N THR A 159 -4.88 17.89 -9.04
CA THR A 159 -5.28 19.16 -8.40
C THR A 159 -4.18 20.22 -8.33
N LEU A 160 -2.93 19.86 -8.62
CA LEU A 160 -1.83 20.82 -8.62
C LEU A 160 -1.92 21.75 -9.84
N PRO A 161 -1.62 23.06 -9.67
CA PRO A 161 -1.77 24.06 -10.73
C PRO A 161 -0.70 23.97 -11.82
N MET A 162 0.39 23.22 -11.61
CA MET A 162 1.48 23.10 -12.58
C MET A 162 1.24 21.96 -13.58
N ASP A 163 1.79 22.14 -14.78
CA ASP A 163 1.78 21.15 -15.84
C ASP A 163 3.05 20.29 -15.77
N PHE A 164 2.93 19.01 -16.08
CA PHE A 164 4.04 18.04 -16.03
C PHE A 164 3.71 16.79 -16.84
N ASN A 165 4.73 15.95 -17.08
CA ASN A 165 4.55 14.67 -17.74
C ASN A 165 3.78 13.72 -16.80
N ILE A 166 2.52 13.43 -17.14
CA ILE A 166 1.67 12.54 -16.34
C ILE A 166 2.16 11.08 -16.32
N TYR A 167 3.06 10.67 -17.21
CA TYR A 167 3.66 9.33 -17.24
C TYR A 167 5.01 9.27 -16.52
N GLU A 168 5.71 10.40 -16.42
CA GLU A 168 6.98 10.54 -15.72
C GLU A 168 6.85 11.53 -14.57
N LEU A 169 6.37 11.01 -13.45
CA LEU A 169 5.97 11.83 -12.31
C LEU A 169 7.19 12.45 -11.62
N PRO A 170 7.35 13.79 -11.61
CA PRO A 170 8.47 14.42 -10.93
C PRO A 170 8.44 14.12 -9.43
N GLY A 171 9.59 13.75 -8.85
CA GLY A 171 9.65 13.36 -7.44
C GLY A 171 9.18 14.45 -6.46
N SER A 172 9.33 15.73 -6.81
CA SER A 172 8.78 16.86 -6.04
C SER A 172 7.24 16.90 -6.05
N VAL A 173 6.64 16.71 -7.22
CA VAL A 173 5.18 16.65 -7.44
C VAL A 173 4.60 15.47 -6.66
N TYR A 174 5.21 14.29 -6.77
CA TYR A 174 4.75 13.09 -6.06
C TYR A 174 4.82 13.25 -4.53
N ARG A 175 5.89 13.85 -3.99
CA ARG A 175 5.99 14.16 -2.55
C ARG A 175 4.89 15.12 -2.10
N ARG A 176 4.65 16.19 -2.86
CA ARG A 176 3.59 17.16 -2.55
C ARG A 176 2.20 16.53 -2.59
N ALA A 177 1.94 15.67 -3.57
CA ALA A 177 0.69 14.93 -3.67
C ALA A 177 0.46 14.03 -2.45
N LYS A 178 1.49 13.30 -1.98
CA LYS A 178 1.39 12.52 -0.74
C LYS A 178 1.07 13.36 0.49
N GLU A 179 1.63 14.58 0.59
CA GLU A 179 1.27 15.50 1.68
C GLU A 179 -0.18 15.96 1.60
N ILE A 180 -0.66 16.27 0.39
CA ILE A 180 -2.07 16.65 0.14
C ILE A 180 -3.01 15.52 0.56
N VAL A 181 -2.71 14.28 0.17
CA VAL A 181 -3.47 13.08 0.58
C VAL A 181 -3.49 12.96 2.10
N LYS A 182 -2.31 13.03 2.74
CA LYS A 182 -2.17 12.90 4.20
C LYS A 182 -2.93 13.97 4.97
N LYS A 183 -2.88 15.22 4.50
CA LYS A 183 -3.55 16.37 5.13
C LYS A 183 -5.02 16.53 4.70
N LYS A 184 -5.48 15.71 3.73
CA LYS A 184 -6.81 15.84 3.10
C LYS A 184 -7.07 17.28 2.65
N GLU A 185 -6.09 17.91 1.98
CA GLU A 185 -6.22 19.29 1.52
C GLU A 185 -7.34 19.41 0.46
N SER A 186 -8.01 20.55 0.41
CA SER A 186 -8.99 20.86 -0.63
C SER A 186 -8.27 21.45 -1.85
N PRO A 187 -8.62 21.11 -3.10
CA PRO A 187 -9.84 20.39 -3.52
C PRO A 187 -9.72 18.87 -3.58
N PHE A 188 -8.57 18.29 -3.22
CA PHE A 188 -8.33 16.84 -3.32
C PHE A 188 -9.36 16.03 -2.52
N LYS A 189 -9.68 16.42 -1.28
CA LYS A 189 -10.60 15.63 -0.44
C LYS A 189 -11.99 15.46 -1.07
N GLU A 190 -12.51 16.48 -1.74
CA GLU A 190 -13.81 16.44 -2.40
C GLU A 190 -13.77 15.58 -3.66
N TRP A 191 -12.72 15.72 -4.48
CA TRP A 191 -12.51 14.92 -5.67
C TRP A 191 -12.29 13.44 -5.35
N SER A 192 -11.48 13.15 -4.35
CA SER A 192 -11.22 11.79 -3.88
C SER A 192 -12.51 11.09 -3.46
N ALA A 193 -13.33 11.73 -2.61
CA ALA A 193 -14.60 11.16 -2.19
C ALA A 193 -15.54 10.85 -3.36
N ALA A 194 -15.67 11.79 -4.31
CA ALA A 194 -16.55 11.61 -5.46
C ALA A 194 -16.05 10.55 -6.46
N LEU A 195 -14.74 10.53 -6.75
CA LEU A 195 -14.16 9.55 -7.67
C LEU A 195 -14.12 8.15 -7.05
N ARG A 196 -13.84 8.02 -5.75
CA ARG A 196 -13.91 6.72 -5.06
C ARG A 196 -15.32 6.12 -5.00
N ALA A 197 -16.35 6.96 -5.04
CA ALA A 197 -17.74 6.50 -5.12
C ALA A 197 -18.13 6.06 -6.54
N THR A 198 -17.30 6.33 -7.55
CA THR A 198 -17.60 6.07 -8.96
C THR A 198 -17.30 4.60 -9.31
N PRO A 199 -18.30 3.82 -9.79
CA PRO A 199 -18.08 2.44 -10.20
C PRO A 199 -17.07 2.34 -11.34
N GLY A 200 -16.17 1.36 -11.29
CA GLY A 200 -15.14 1.16 -12.32
C GLY A 200 -14.08 2.25 -12.39
N ILE A 201 -13.95 3.11 -11.38
CA ILE A 201 -12.99 4.24 -11.41
C ILE A 201 -11.54 3.81 -11.72
N LEU A 202 -11.12 2.63 -11.25
CA LEU A 202 -9.77 2.11 -11.47
C LEU A 202 -9.54 1.59 -12.90
N ASP A 203 -10.61 1.44 -13.70
CA ASP A 203 -10.47 1.04 -15.10
C ASP A 203 -10.17 2.24 -16.01
N TYR A 204 -10.37 3.49 -15.57
CA TYR A 204 -10.12 4.69 -16.36
C TYR A 204 -8.62 5.04 -16.45
N SER A 205 -8.22 5.61 -17.59
CA SER A 205 -6.85 6.08 -17.81
C SER A 205 -6.47 7.20 -16.85
N ARG A 206 -5.18 7.32 -16.56
CA ARG A 206 -4.62 8.45 -15.79
C ARG A 206 -4.92 9.75 -16.53
N ALA A 207 -4.76 9.77 -17.84
CA ALA A 207 -5.06 10.93 -18.68
C ALA A 207 -6.53 11.38 -18.51
N ALA A 208 -7.51 10.48 -18.56
CA ALA A 208 -8.92 10.82 -18.40
C ALA A 208 -9.22 11.41 -17.02
N ILE A 209 -8.65 10.83 -15.95
CA ILE A 209 -8.82 11.34 -14.58
C ILE A 209 -8.22 12.74 -14.45
N PHE A 210 -7.02 12.96 -14.99
CA PHE A 210 -6.37 14.27 -14.99
C PHE A 210 -7.16 15.31 -15.81
N ALA A 211 -7.59 14.93 -17.01
CA ALA A 211 -8.38 15.78 -17.89
C ALA A 211 -9.69 16.22 -17.22
N LEU A 212 -10.38 15.29 -16.56
CA LEU A 212 -11.62 15.55 -15.83
C LEU A 212 -11.42 16.61 -14.74
N ILE A 213 -10.39 16.43 -13.90
CA ILE A 213 -10.13 17.35 -12.78
C ILE A 213 -9.67 18.72 -13.29
N ARG A 214 -8.77 18.75 -14.28
CA ARG A 214 -8.17 19.99 -14.80
C ARG A 214 -9.11 20.80 -15.71
N SER A 215 -10.12 20.16 -16.28
CA SER A 215 -11.15 20.81 -17.10
C SER A 215 -12.35 21.30 -16.28
N ALA A 216 -12.45 20.91 -15.00
CA ALA A 216 -13.55 21.33 -14.15
C ALA A 216 -13.43 22.82 -13.78
N HIS A 217 -14.58 23.47 -13.57
CA HIS A 217 -14.60 24.84 -13.08
C HIS A 217 -13.99 24.91 -11.67
N PRO A 218 -13.18 25.94 -11.32
CA PRO A 218 -12.48 26.02 -10.03
C PRO A 218 -13.37 25.95 -8.79
N GLU A 219 -14.68 26.18 -8.90
CA GLU A 219 -15.62 26.11 -7.77
C GLU A 219 -16.45 24.81 -7.72
N PHE A 220 -16.33 23.91 -8.71
CA PHE A 220 -17.21 22.74 -8.81
C PHE A 220 -17.09 21.79 -7.61
N TYR A 221 -15.91 21.68 -7.01
CA TYR A 221 -15.69 20.80 -5.89
C TYR A 221 -16.45 21.24 -4.62
N HIS A 222 -16.89 22.50 -4.51
CA HIS A 222 -17.71 22.97 -3.38
C HIS A 222 -19.13 22.38 -3.37
N TYR A 223 -19.60 21.80 -4.48
CA TYR A 223 -20.97 21.33 -4.65
C TYR A 223 -21.02 19.82 -4.97
N PRO A 224 -21.04 18.93 -3.96
CA PRO A 224 -20.91 17.48 -4.15
C PRO A 224 -21.86 16.87 -5.18
N GLY A 225 -23.14 17.26 -5.17
CA GLY A 225 -24.11 16.75 -6.15
C GLY A 225 -23.84 17.19 -7.59
N ARG A 226 -23.31 18.41 -7.79
CA ARG A 226 -22.90 18.88 -9.13
C ARG A 226 -21.60 18.23 -9.56
N LEU A 227 -20.67 18.02 -8.63
CA LEU A 227 -19.42 17.32 -8.89
C LEU A 227 -19.69 15.90 -9.39
N GLN A 228 -20.59 15.15 -8.75
CA GLN A 228 -20.95 13.81 -9.22
C GLN A 228 -21.63 13.84 -10.59
N GLY A 229 -22.54 14.80 -10.83
CA GLY A 229 -23.17 14.98 -12.13
C GLY A 229 -22.14 15.32 -13.23
N TYR A 230 -21.13 16.11 -12.89
CA TYR A 230 -20.02 16.44 -13.79
C TYR A 230 -19.16 15.21 -14.10
N ILE A 231 -18.77 14.43 -13.08
CA ILE A 231 -18.02 13.18 -13.26
C ILE A 231 -18.77 12.25 -14.21
N ASN A 232 -20.05 11.98 -13.93
CA ASN A 232 -20.86 11.08 -14.76
C ASN A 232 -21.04 11.56 -16.20
N ALA A 233 -20.97 12.88 -16.44
CA ALA A 233 -21.15 13.46 -17.77
C ALA A 233 -19.85 13.55 -18.59
N ASN A 234 -18.68 13.62 -17.93
CA ASN A 234 -17.40 13.91 -18.59
C ASN A 234 -16.38 12.76 -18.50
N LEU A 235 -16.55 11.82 -17.56
CA LEU A 235 -15.71 10.62 -17.46
C LEU A 235 -16.27 9.50 -18.37
N THR A 236 -16.25 9.77 -19.68
CA THR A 236 -16.88 8.92 -20.71
C THR A 236 -15.87 8.19 -21.60
N GLU A 237 -14.62 8.08 -21.16
CA GLU A 237 -13.58 7.37 -21.90
C GLU A 237 -13.96 5.90 -22.14
N THR A 238 -13.68 5.42 -23.35
CA THR A 238 -13.94 4.03 -23.76
C THR A 238 -12.67 3.22 -24.03
N ASP A 239 -11.58 3.88 -24.43
CA ASP A 239 -10.26 3.26 -24.60
C ASP A 239 -9.35 3.75 -23.48
N HIS A 240 -9.10 2.85 -22.52
CA HIS A 240 -8.34 3.18 -21.33
C HIS A 240 -6.83 3.00 -21.51
N GLU A 241 -6.41 2.19 -22.50
CA GLU A 241 -5.01 1.88 -22.79
C GLU A 241 -4.38 2.97 -23.66
N ASN A 242 -5.16 3.57 -24.58
CA ASN A 242 -4.70 4.59 -25.51
C ASN A 242 -5.60 5.85 -25.45
N PRO A 243 -5.40 6.74 -24.45
CA PRO A 243 -6.17 7.96 -24.31
C PRO A 243 -5.99 8.87 -25.52
N THR A 244 -7.05 9.61 -25.87
CA THR A 244 -7.04 10.50 -27.04
C THR A 244 -6.12 11.72 -26.81
N GLU A 245 -5.59 12.30 -27.88
CA GLU A 245 -4.80 13.55 -27.83
C GLU A 245 -5.57 14.70 -27.16
N GLU A 246 -6.88 14.74 -27.31
CA GLU A 246 -7.76 15.70 -26.62
C GLU A 246 -7.72 15.50 -25.11
N ALA A 247 -7.78 14.25 -24.64
CA ALA A 247 -7.66 13.91 -23.23
C ALA A 247 -6.26 14.25 -22.68
N LEU A 248 -5.19 13.96 -23.43
CA LEU A 248 -3.82 14.32 -23.03
C LEU A 248 -3.63 15.84 -22.93
N THR A 249 -4.19 16.59 -23.88
CA THR A 249 -4.16 18.06 -23.88
C THR A 249 -4.94 18.63 -22.71
N ALA A 250 -6.15 18.13 -22.45
CA ALA A 250 -6.98 18.52 -21.32
C ALA A 250 -6.36 18.12 -19.97
N ALA A 251 -5.66 16.99 -19.93
CA ALA A 251 -4.85 16.55 -18.80
C ALA A 251 -3.62 17.43 -18.59
N ARG A 252 -3.31 18.36 -19.51
CA ARG A 252 -2.09 19.17 -19.53
C ARG A 252 -0.83 18.32 -19.40
N HIS A 253 -0.84 17.19 -20.11
CA HIS A 253 0.33 16.36 -20.27
C HIS A 253 1.39 17.16 -21.02
N THR A 254 2.57 17.33 -20.42
CA THR A 254 3.74 17.79 -21.14
C THR A 254 4.45 16.54 -21.66
N PRO A 255 4.37 16.21 -22.96
CA PRO A 255 5.25 15.18 -23.52
C PRO A 255 6.69 15.59 -23.20
N GLU A 256 7.60 14.62 -23.11
CA GLU A 256 9.03 14.93 -23.12
C GLU A 256 9.30 15.81 -24.34
N LYS A 257 9.40 17.12 -24.10
CA LYS A 257 10.12 17.98 -24.99
C LYS A 257 11.54 17.59 -24.74
N ASP A 258 12.06 16.72 -25.59
CA ASP A 258 13.49 16.57 -25.73
C ASP A 258 14.03 17.98 -25.93
N ALA A 259 14.54 18.61 -24.88
CA ALA A 259 15.13 19.94 -24.95
C ALA A 259 16.26 19.93 -26.01
N VAL A 260 16.81 18.74 -26.24
CA VAL A 260 17.74 18.40 -27.32
C VAL A 260 17.08 18.46 -28.71
N GLU A 261 15.86 17.97 -28.91
CA GLU A 261 15.16 18.05 -30.21
C GLU A 261 14.71 19.48 -30.52
N GLU A 262 14.22 20.23 -29.52
CA GLU A 262 13.84 21.64 -29.68
C GLU A 262 15.07 22.53 -29.91
N ALA A 263 16.17 22.28 -29.19
CA ALA A 263 17.47 22.91 -29.46
C ALA A 263 18.04 22.52 -30.83
N ASN A 264 17.91 21.25 -31.24
CA ASN A 264 18.35 20.78 -32.55
C ASN A 264 17.51 21.38 -33.69
N ARG A 265 16.19 21.54 -33.53
CA ARG A 265 15.32 22.25 -34.48
C ARG A 265 15.68 23.73 -34.58
N GLN A 266 15.98 24.39 -33.47
CA GLN A 266 16.44 25.79 -33.49
C GLN A 266 17.85 25.93 -34.09
N LEU A 267 18.77 25.01 -33.80
CA LEU A 267 20.10 24.93 -34.41
C LEU A 267 20.03 24.61 -35.90
N ALA A 268 19.12 23.75 -36.34
CA ALA A 268 18.88 23.43 -37.75
C ALA A 268 18.36 24.67 -38.49
N ALA A 269 17.38 25.37 -37.93
CA ALA A 269 16.90 26.65 -38.46
C ALA A 269 18.02 27.70 -38.54
N ALA A 270 18.86 27.81 -37.48
CA ALA A 270 20.00 28.73 -37.44
C ALA A 270 21.13 28.34 -38.42
N ARG A 271 21.34 27.04 -38.66
CA ARG A 271 22.26 26.49 -39.68
C ARG A 271 21.70 26.63 -41.10
N GLY A 272 20.45 27.05 -41.23
CA GLY A 272 19.82 27.30 -42.51
C GLY A 272 19.27 26.04 -43.16
N GLU A 273 18.66 25.16 -42.36
CA GLU A 273 17.77 24.07 -42.78
C GLU A 273 16.31 24.46 -42.51
N TYR A 274 15.38 24.03 -43.37
CA TYR A 274 13.98 24.41 -43.24
C TYR A 274 13.31 23.64 -42.10
N VAL A 275 12.79 24.38 -41.11
CA VAL A 275 12.07 23.82 -39.97
C VAL A 275 10.64 24.35 -39.96
N GLU A 276 9.67 23.45 -40.08
CA GLU A 276 8.24 23.75 -40.11
C GLU A 276 7.81 24.47 -38.81
N GLY A 277 7.20 25.65 -38.94
CA GLY A 277 6.77 26.48 -37.81
C GLY A 277 7.78 27.51 -37.30
N ILE A 278 9.07 27.45 -37.70
CA ILE A 278 10.12 28.42 -37.32
C ILE A 278 10.71 29.15 -38.54
N SER A 279 10.92 28.45 -39.66
CA SER A 279 11.46 29.03 -40.89
C SER A 279 10.34 29.60 -41.78
N ASP A 280 10.57 30.76 -42.41
CA ASP A 280 9.59 31.37 -43.33
C ASP A 280 9.42 30.47 -44.57
N PRO A 281 8.21 29.91 -44.82
CA PRO A 281 7.94 29.04 -45.96
C PRO A 281 8.09 29.71 -47.32
N ASN A 282 8.08 31.05 -47.38
CA ASN A 282 8.19 31.83 -48.62
C ASN A 282 9.59 32.41 -48.87
N ASP A 283 10.59 32.06 -48.05
CA ASP A 283 11.97 32.49 -48.28
C ASP A 283 12.61 31.72 -49.46
N PRO A 284 13.14 32.41 -50.49
CA PRO A 284 13.73 31.78 -51.68
C PRO A 284 15.01 30.97 -51.41
N LYS A 285 15.56 30.96 -50.18
CA LYS A 285 16.71 30.16 -49.76
C LYS A 285 16.46 28.64 -49.75
N TRP A 286 15.21 28.18 -49.70
CA TRP A 286 14.88 26.76 -49.51
C TRP A 286 14.75 26.00 -50.82
N VAL A 287 15.75 25.17 -51.15
CA VAL A 287 15.69 24.24 -52.30
C VAL A 287 15.15 22.88 -51.82
N LYS A 288 14.03 22.43 -52.39
CA LYS A 288 13.43 21.13 -52.03
C LYS A 288 14.24 19.98 -52.62
N THR A 289 14.87 19.16 -51.78
CA THR A 289 15.40 17.84 -52.20
C THR A 289 15.33 16.87 -51.02
N GLY A 290 14.86 15.64 -51.29
CA GLY A 290 14.38 14.69 -50.28
C GLY A 290 15.45 13.84 -49.57
N THR A 291 15.06 13.44 -48.35
CA THR A 291 15.41 12.23 -47.58
C THR A 291 16.89 11.83 -47.43
N SER A 292 17.41 11.89 -46.20
CA SER A 292 17.94 10.73 -45.42
C SER A 292 18.55 11.20 -44.09
N GLN A 293 18.15 10.58 -42.99
CA GLN A 293 18.61 10.79 -41.62
C GLN A 293 19.76 9.82 -41.27
N PRO A 294 20.66 10.19 -40.35
CA PRO A 294 21.14 9.20 -39.37
C PRO A 294 21.17 9.73 -37.93
N THR A 295 20.76 8.84 -37.01
CA THR A 295 20.73 8.95 -35.55
C THR A 295 22.06 8.56 -34.92
N THR A 296 22.47 9.21 -33.81
CA THR A 296 23.30 8.62 -32.74
C THR A 296 23.40 9.55 -31.51
N GLU A 297 23.09 9.02 -30.32
CA GLU A 297 23.23 9.65 -28.98
C GLU A 297 24.66 9.46 -28.39
N PRO A 298 25.12 10.29 -27.43
CA PRO A 298 26.37 10.05 -26.70
C PRO A 298 26.20 9.64 -25.21
N GLU A 299 26.99 8.64 -24.78
CA GLU A 299 27.14 8.14 -23.39
C GLU A 299 28.00 9.06 -22.47
N LEU A 300 27.71 9.03 -21.16
CA LEU A 300 28.10 10.04 -20.15
C LEU A 300 29.39 9.80 -19.33
N VAL A 301 30.11 8.68 -19.45
CA VAL A 301 31.39 8.48 -18.72
C VAL A 301 32.35 7.60 -19.52
N LYS A 302 33.57 8.09 -19.80
CA LYS A 302 34.64 7.29 -20.42
C LYS A 302 35.79 7.03 -19.45
N ASN A 303 36.08 5.75 -19.22
CA ASN A 303 37.38 5.33 -18.70
C ASN A 303 38.42 5.54 -19.82
N VAL A 304 39.42 6.39 -19.58
CA VAL A 304 40.42 6.74 -20.59
C VAL A 304 41.64 5.79 -20.60
N GLY A 305 41.63 4.76 -19.75
CA GLY A 305 42.75 3.83 -19.57
C GLY A 305 43.84 4.37 -18.62
N ASN A 306 44.72 3.48 -18.14
CA ASN A 306 45.83 3.76 -17.22
C ASN A 306 45.45 4.44 -15.89
N GLY A 307 44.26 4.13 -15.34
CA GLY A 307 43.86 4.57 -13.99
C GLY A 307 43.41 6.03 -13.88
N ILE A 308 43.27 6.75 -15.01
CA ILE A 308 42.79 8.14 -15.07
C ILE A 308 41.35 8.17 -15.59
N PHE A 309 40.49 8.93 -14.93
CA PHE A 309 39.08 9.11 -15.29
C PHE A 309 38.86 10.55 -15.81
N ASP A 310 38.22 10.69 -16.97
CA ASP A 310 37.88 12.01 -17.53
C ASP A 310 36.61 12.56 -16.87
N VAL A 311 36.74 13.71 -16.20
CA VAL A 311 35.66 14.37 -15.45
C VAL A 311 35.08 15.56 -16.23
N SER A 312 35.48 15.76 -17.49
CA SER A 312 35.09 16.92 -18.31
C SER A 312 33.57 17.02 -18.53
N ALA A 313 32.83 15.90 -18.54
CA ALA A 313 31.38 15.88 -18.65
C ALA A 313 30.65 16.37 -17.37
N LEU A 314 31.29 16.29 -16.21
CA LEU A 314 30.72 16.79 -14.94
C LEU A 314 30.77 18.33 -14.85
N MET A 315 31.72 18.95 -15.56
CA MET A 315 31.89 20.42 -15.61
C MET A 315 30.85 21.12 -16.48
N GLN A 316 30.14 20.40 -17.37
CA GLN A 316 29.07 20.99 -18.19
C GLN A 316 27.71 21.04 -17.47
N ASN A 317 27.50 20.23 -16.42
CA ASN A 317 26.24 20.18 -15.68
C ASN A 317 26.26 20.92 -14.32
N SER A 318 27.35 21.59 -13.96
CA SER A 318 27.53 22.24 -12.65
C SER A 318 27.42 23.77 -12.66
N SER A 319 26.94 24.39 -13.74
CA SER A 319 26.78 25.85 -13.80
C SER A 319 25.33 26.32 -13.58
N THR A 320 24.73 26.00 -12.43
CA THR A 320 23.53 26.70 -11.91
C THR A 320 23.52 26.74 -10.37
N HIS A 321 24.47 27.47 -9.78
CA HIS A 321 24.16 28.24 -8.57
C HIS A 321 25.19 29.37 -8.38
N GLY A 322 24.89 30.52 -8.98
CA GLY A 322 25.53 31.79 -8.65
C GLY A 322 24.64 32.54 -7.67
N THR A 323 25.15 32.76 -6.48
CA THR A 323 24.64 33.65 -5.43
C THR A 323 24.43 35.07 -6.00
N GLU A 324 23.19 35.55 -6.02
CA GLU A 324 22.91 36.99 -6.12
C GLU A 324 22.60 37.55 -4.73
N THR A 325 23.52 38.38 -4.25
CA THR A 325 23.34 39.28 -3.13
C THR A 325 22.99 40.68 -3.62
N ASN A 326 22.03 41.32 -2.90
CA ASN A 326 21.74 42.76 -2.74
C ASN A 326 20.51 43.31 -3.49
N PRO A 327 19.87 44.40 -3.00
CA PRO A 327 19.64 44.79 -1.61
C PRO A 327 18.16 45.17 -1.35
N GLU A 328 17.75 45.07 -0.08
CA GLU A 328 16.49 45.62 0.42
C GLU A 328 16.40 47.14 0.19
N THR A 329 15.29 47.58 -0.41
CA THR A 329 14.86 48.99 -0.35
C THR A 329 13.56 49.06 0.44
N THR A 330 13.66 49.76 1.57
CA THR A 330 12.61 50.11 2.50
C THR A 330 11.45 50.86 1.84
N SER A 331 10.21 50.46 2.09
CA SER A 331 9.07 51.40 2.11
C SER A 331 7.90 50.90 2.96
N ASN A 332 7.80 51.53 4.13
CA ASN A 332 6.62 51.91 4.90
C ASN A 332 5.45 50.93 5.13
N VAL A 333 5.42 50.51 6.39
CA VAL A 333 4.25 50.14 7.21
C VAL A 333 3.20 51.26 7.20
N GLN A 334 1.96 50.92 6.84
CA GLN A 334 0.77 51.68 7.23
C GLN A 334 -0.08 50.82 8.17
N VAL A 335 -0.08 51.25 9.43
CA VAL A 335 -0.93 50.80 10.52
C VAL A 335 -2.36 51.28 10.26
N GLN A 336 -3.33 50.35 10.29
CA GLN A 336 -4.69 50.69 10.71
C GLN A 336 -5.18 49.66 11.72
N LYS A 337 -5.69 50.20 12.82
CA LYS A 337 -6.25 49.55 14.00
C LYS A 337 -7.69 50.09 14.16
N ALA A 338 -8.50 49.34 14.91
CA ALA A 338 -9.89 49.59 15.34
C ALA A 338 -10.95 49.00 14.37
N ASP A 339 -12.04 48.37 14.78
CA ASP A 339 -12.77 48.23 16.06
C ASP A 339 -13.47 46.85 16.05
N SER A 340 -13.52 46.09 17.15
CA SER A 340 -14.60 46.10 18.15
C SER A 340 -16.01 46.05 17.54
N ASP A 341 -16.69 44.91 17.63
CA ASP A 341 -18.11 44.86 18.00
C ASP A 341 -18.54 43.45 18.41
N GLU A 342 -18.77 43.32 19.71
CA GLU A 342 -19.53 42.24 20.33
C GLU A 342 -20.96 42.22 19.78
N LYS A 343 -21.48 41.02 19.48
CA LYS A 343 -22.91 40.76 19.65
C LYS A 343 -23.13 39.44 20.37
N GLN A 344 -23.72 39.61 21.54
CA GLN A 344 -24.28 38.62 22.44
C GLN A 344 -25.67 38.22 21.94
N ALA A 345 -25.93 36.91 21.89
CA ALA A 345 -27.25 36.27 21.98
C ALA A 345 -26.95 34.83 22.45
N GLY A 346 -27.32 34.32 23.62
CA GLY A 346 -28.52 34.60 24.40
C GLY A 346 -29.65 33.69 23.93
N ASP A 347 -29.61 32.40 24.28
CA ASP A 347 -30.74 31.77 24.98
C ASP A 347 -30.39 30.39 25.55
N ALA A 348 -30.84 30.19 26.78
CA ALA A 348 -30.73 28.96 27.56
C ALA A 348 -32.05 28.18 27.45
N VAL A 349 -32.00 26.85 27.38
CA VAL A 349 -33.18 26.01 27.69
C VAL A 349 -32.75 24.67 28.30
N GLN A 350 -32.94 24.64 29.63
CA GLN A 350 -33.44 23.58 30.51
C GLN A 350 -33.02 22.12 30.30
N ALA A 351 -32.26 21.63 31.28
CA ALA A 351 -32.29 20.25 31.74
C ALA A 351 -33.62 19.98 32.48
N GLY A 352 -34.27 18.87 32.13
CA GLY A 352 -35.41 18.33 32.89
C GLY A 352 -34.89 17.31 33.91
N GLU A 353 -35.02 17.66 35.18
CA GLU A 353 -34.98 16.72 36.31
C GLU A 353 -36.33 16.01 36.39
N ASP A 354 -36.33 14.69 36.61
CA ASP A 354 -37.47 13.99 37.20
C ASP A 354 -36.99 13.31 38.50
N ASP A 355 -37.52 13.84 39.60
CA ASP A 355 -37.39 13.43 40.99
C ASP A 355 -38.28 12.21 41.27
N LEU A 356 -37.72 11.13 41.83
CA LEU A 356 -38.48 10.02 42.40
C LEU A 356 -38.48 10.14 43.92
N GLY A 357 -39.64 10.56 44.44
CA GLY A 357 -39.94 10.64 45.85
C GLY A 357 -39.86 9.31 46.60
N THR A 358 -39.34 9.42 47.82
CA THR A 358 -39.17 8.42 48.86
C THR A 358 -40.43 8.23 49.73
N GLY A 359 -40.54 7.07 50.38
CA GLY A 359 -41.37 6.87 51.58
C GLY A 359 -41.80 5.42 51.78
N LYS A 360 -41.06 4.61 52.56
CA LYS A 360 -41.29 4.26 54.00
C LYS A 360 -42.33 3.13 54.15
N GLU A 361 -42.11 2.05 54.89
CA GLU A 361 -41.85 1.85 56.34
C GLU A 361 -41.47 0.35 56.53
N ALA A 362 -40.93 -0.20 57.63
CA ALA A 362 -40.36 0.21 58.92
C ALA A 362 -39.81 -1.11 59.57
N VAL A 363 -38.61 -1.11 60.17
CA VAL A 363 -38.31 -1.21 61.64
C VAL A 363 -38.74 -2.56 62.26
N THR A 364 -37.88 -3.40 62.84
CA THR A 364 -37.25 -3.34 64.20
C THR A 364 -36.19 -4.48 64.31
N VAL A 365 -34.92 -4.26 64.73
CA VAL A 365 -34.38 -4.18 66.13
C VAL A 365 -34.47 -5.57 66.81
N GLU A 366 -33.47 -6.23 67.41
CA GLU A 366 -32.21 -5.96 68.14
C GLU A 366 -31.44 -7.34 68.15
N ASN A 367 -30.14 -7.51 68.39
CA ASN A 367 -29.52 -7.31 69.70
C ASN A 367 -27.98 -7.57 69.69
N GLN A 368 -27.26 -6.68 70.37
CA GLN A 368 -26.06 -6.88 71.21
C GLN A 368 -24.72 -7.43 70.68
N ASN A 369 -23.75 -6.51 70.61
CA ASN A 369 -22.31 -6.74 70.73
C ASN A 369 -21.89 -6.83 72.21
N GLN A 370 -20.90 -7.68 72.53
CA GLN A 370 -19.60 -7.34 73.16
C GLN A 370 -18.99 -8.48 74.01
N ALA A 371 -17.73 -8.84 73.70
CA ALA A 371 -16.61 -9.06 74.63
C ALA A 371 -15.39 -9.50 73.78
N GLU A 372 -14.40 -8.64 73.55
CA GLU A 372 -13.15 -8.46 74.31
C GLU A 372 -11.92 -9.15 73.67
N ALA A 373 -10.78 -8.48 73.80
CA ALA A 373 -9.54 -8.61 73.05
C ALA A 373 -8.72 -9.87 73.38
N GLN A 374 -7.92 -10.36 72.41
CA GLN A 374 -6.44 -10.40 72.47
C GLN A 374 -5.76 -11.18 71.31
N GLN A 375 -4.79 -10.51 70.69
CA GLN A 375 -3.44 -10.97 70.29
C GLN A 375 -3.21 -12.15 69.29
N ASN A 376 -2.68 -11.75 68.13
CA ASN A 376 -1.46 -12.23 67.44
C ASN A 376 -1.32 -13.66 66.85
N VAL A 377 -1.39 -13.72 65.49
CA VAL A 377 -0.50 -14.42 64.51
C VAL A 377 -0.65 -15.96 64.35
N PRO A 378 -0.56 -16.54 63.13
CA PRO A 378 -1.28 -16.29 61.86
C PRO A 378 -2.04 -17.57 61.44
N GLU A 379 -3.36 -17.56 61.36
CA GLU A 379 -4.08 -18.74 60.86
C GLU A 379 -4.07 -18.76 59.33
N SER A 380 -3.45 -19.81 58.79
CA SER A 380 -3.59 -20.30 57.43
C SER A 380 -5.03 -20.14 56.96
N GLN A 381 -5.24 -19.41 55.86
CA GLN A 381 -6.50 -19.41 55.13
C GLN A 381 -6.78 -20.84 54.70
N GLN A 382 -7.58 -21.54 55.50
CA GLN A 382 -8.38 -22.64 55.02
C GLN A 382 -9.34 -22.01 54.01
N GLU A 383 -9.17 -22.37 52.74
CA GLU A 383 -10.21 -22.15 51.73
C GLU A 383 -11.51 -22.73 52.29
N GLU A 384 -12.49 -21.86 52.55
CA GLU A 384 -13.87 -22.31 52.74
C GLU A 384 -14.25 -23.17 51.53
N PRO A 385 -14.89 -24.33 51.73
CA PRO A 385 -15.31 -25.14 50.60
C PRO A 385 -16.30 -24.31 49.77
N GLU A 386 -15.98 -24.08 48.49
CA GLU A 386 -16.92 -23.49 47.52
C GLU A 386 -18.28 -24.15 47.70
N ALA A 387 -19.29 -23.33 48.02
CA ALA A 387 -20.65 -23.81 48.16
C ALA A 387 -21.08 -24.44 46.84
N ALA A 388 -21.14 -25.78 46.79
CA ALA A 388 -21.57 -26.51 45.62
C ALA A 388 -23.04 -26.19 45.36
N TRP A 389 -23.29 -25.36 44.34
CA TRP A 389 -24.64 -24.99 43.91
C TRP A 389 -25.35 -26.21 43.31
N PRO A 390 -26.66 -26.39 43.58
CA PRO A 390 -27.40 -27.53 43.05
C PRO A 390 -27.53 -27.42 41.52
N GLU A 391 -27.47 -28.56 40.84
CA GLU A 391 -27.71 -28.65 39.39
C GLU A 391 -29.16 -28.29 39.01
N TYR A 392 -30.06 -28.34 40.00
CA TYR A 392 -31.48 -27.98 39.86
C TYR A 392 -31.90 -27.07 41.01
N PHE A 393 -32.37 -25.86 40.69
CA PHE A 393 -32.92 -24.93 41.68
C PHE A 393 -34.42 -25.17 41.84
N GLU A 394 -34.87 -25.39 43.08
CA GLU A 394 -36.29 -25.35 43.42
C GLU A 394 -36.81 -23.90 43.50
N PRO A 395 -38.11 -23.64 43.29
CA PRO A 395 -38.66 -22.30 43.45
C PRO A 395 -38.36 -21.70 44.83
N GLY A 396 -37.61 -20.60 44.86
CA GLY A 396 -37.14 -19.98 46.10
C GLY A 396 -36.32 -18.73 45.84
N ARG A 397 -35.88 -18.05 46.90
CA ARG A 397 -34.98 -16.89 46.82
C ARG A 397 -33.57 -17.33 47.21
N TYR A 398 -32.64 -17.23 46.27
CA TYR A 398 -31.23 -17.55 46.45
C TYR A 398 -30.42 -16.27 46.41
N GLU A 399 -29.56 -16.05 47.41
CA GLU A 399 -28.66 -14.90 47.49
C GLU A 399 -27.23 -15.35 47.19
N GLY A 400 -26.41 -14.46 46.62
CA GLY A 400 -24.99 -14.73 46.36
C GLY A 400 -24.73 -15.75 45.25
N VAL A 401 -25.71 -16.03 44.38
CA VAL A 401 -25.52 -16.94 43.24
C VAL A 401 -24.51 -16.33 42.26
N PRO A 402 -23.38 -17.00 41.97
CA PRO A 402 -22.44 -16.54 40.97
C PRO A 402 -23.09 -16.38 39.60
N ASN A 403 -22.66 -15.39 38.82
CA ASN A 403 -23.28 -15.05 37.54
C ASN A 403 -23.32 -16.24 36.56
N GLU A 404 -22.26 -17.07 36.56
CA GLU A 404 -22.18 -18.28 35.75
C GLU A 404 -23.24 -19.31 36.14
N VAL A 405 -23.45 -19.51 37.45
CA VAL A 405 -24.45 -20.43 38.00
C VAL A 405 -25.86 -19.91 37.72
N TYR A 406 -26.08 -18.59 37.82
CA TYR A 406 -27.35 -17.96 37.50
C TYR A 406 -27.75 -18.17 36.03
N HIS A 407 -26.79 -18.05 35.10
CA HIS A 407 -27.05 -18.26 33.68
C HIS A 407 -27.14 -19.75 33.28
N ALA A 408 -26.57 -20.66 34.07
CA ALA A 408 -26.67 -22.10 33.88
C ALA A 408 -27.88 -22.73 34.57
N ALA A 409 -28.56 -22.01 35.46
CA ALA A 409 -29.70 -22.51 36.21
C ALA A 409 -30.86 -22.95 35.28
N ASN A 410 -31.63 -23.93 35.76
CA ASN A 410 -32.84 -24.49 35.12
C ASN A 410 -34.01 -23.50 34.95
N GLY A 411 -33.84 -22.23 35.32
CA GLY A 411 -34.88 -21.20 35.26
C GLY A 411 -35.03 -20.57 33.87
N ILE A 412 -36.21 -19.99 33.62
CA ILE A 412 -36.46 -19.17 32.43
C ILE A 412 -36.24 -17.70 32.78
N SER A 413 -35.24 -17.07 32.18
CA SER A 413 -34.93 -15.65 32.38
C SER A 413 -35.96 -14.72 31.72
N SER A 414 -36.03 -13.47 32.18
CA SER A 414 -36.91 -12.45 31.54
C SER A 414 -36.61 -12.26 30.05
N THR A 415 -35.32 -12.30 29.68
CA THR A 415 -34.88 -12.21 28.27
C THR A 415 -35.41 -13.37 27.45
N GLN A 416 -35.34 -14.59 27.99
CA GLN A 416 -35.88 -15.79 27.37
C GLN A 416 -37.41 -15.70 27.15
N VAL A 417 -38.15 -15.17 28.13
CA VAL A 417 -39.60 -14.93 27.97
C VAL A 417 -39.87 -13.88 26.88
N LYS A 418 -39.07 -12.81 26.79
CA LYS A 418 -39.21 -11.80 25.73
C LYS A 418 -38.96 -12.40 24.35
N ASP A 419 -37.93 -13.24 24.20
CA ASP A 419 -37.64 -13.92 22.94
C ASP A 419 -38.74 -14.92 22.55
N ALA A 420 -39.27 -15.67 23.53
CA ALA A 420 -40.39 -16.58 23.32
C ALA A 420 -41.67 -15.86 22.90
N ARG A 421 -41.91 -14.64 23.40
CA ARG A 421 -43.03 -13.78 22.99
C ARG A 421 -42.91 -13.30 21.54
N VAL A 422 -41.69 -13.15 21.02
CA VAL A 422 -41.48 -12.83 19.60
C VAL A 422 -41.78 -14.05 18.74
N SER A 423 -41.17 -15.20 19.05
CA SER A 423 -41.44 -16.47 18.39
C SER A 423 -40.88 -17.64 19.18
N LEU A 424 -41.67 -18.69 19.37
CA LEU A 424 -41.20 -19.94 19.96
C LEU A 424 -40.12 -20.63 19.12
N MET A 425 -40.14 -20.43 17.80
CA MET A 425 -39.11 -20.94 16.91
C MET A 425 -37.79 -20.18 17.08
N TYR A 426 -37.87 -18.86 17.31
CA TYR A 426 -36.71 -18.03 17.62
C TYR A 426 -36.11 -18.38 19.00
N PHE A 427 -36.97 -18.62 20.00
CA PHE A 427 -36.56 -19.12 21.31
C PHE A 427 -35.83 -20.47 21.21
N ASN A 428 -36.39 -21.43 20.46
CA ASN A 428 -35.76 -22.73 20.24
C ASN A 428 -34.39 -22.57 19.57
N ALA A 429 -34.32 -21.81 18.48
CA ALA A 429 -33.08 -21.59 17.74
C ALA A 429 -31.99 -20.86 18.57
N ARG A 430 -32.37 -19.93 19.45
CA ARG A 430 -31.43 -19.13 20.24
C ARG A 430 -31.00 -19.79 21.56
N HIS A 431 -31.93 -20.40 22.29
CA HIS A 431 -31.69 -20.88 23.67
C HIS A 431 -31.58 -22.40 23.78
N VAL A 432 -32.22 -23.18 22.89
CA VAL A 432 -32.25 -24.65 22.95
C VAL A 432 -31.27 -25.27 21.95
N GLU A 433 -31.47 -25.03 20.66
CA GLU A 433 -30.61 -25.55 19.58
C GLU A 433 -29.31 -24.74 19.40
N LYS A 434 -29.27 -23.50 19.93
CA LYS A 434 -28.14 -22.57 19.85
C LYS A 434 -27.62 -22.35 18.42
N THR A 435 -28.50 -22.42 17.43
CA THR A 435 -28.20 -22.19 16.01
C THR A 435 -28.06 -20.70 15.69
N ILE A 436 -28.67 -19.82 16.49
CA ILE A 436 -28.50 -18.36 16.40
C ILE A 436 -27.47 -17.90 17.43
N VAL A 437 -26.33 -17.41 16.95
CA VAL A 437 -25.26 -16.87 17.79
C VAL A 437 -25.68 -15.49 18.34
N LYS A 438 -25.39 -15.23 19.61
CA LYS A 438 -25.59 -13.90 20.22
C LYS A 438 -24.55 -12.92 19.66
N GLU A 439 -24.99 -12.00 18.82
CA GLU A 439 -24.16 -10.87 18.39
C GLU A 439 -23.99 -9.88 19.55
N ARG A 440 -22.74 -9.46 19.81
CA ARG A 440 -22.45 -8.37 20.73
C ARG A 440 -22.75 -7.06 20.01
N SER A 441 -23.46 -6.16 20.68
CA SER A 441 -23.76 -4.83 20.14
C SER A 441 -22.99 -3.77 20.92
N PRO A 442 -22.49 -2.71 20.27
CA PRO A 442 -21.75 -1.65 20.96
C PRO A 442 -22.53 -1.01 22.12
N VAL A 443 -23.86 -0.92 21.97
CA VAL A 443 -24.75 -0.37 23.01
C VAL A 443 -24.88 -1.31 24.21
N LEU A 444 -24.91 -2.62 23.98
CA LEU A 444 -24.95 -3.61 25.05
C LEU A 444 -23.61 -3.68 25.78
N ASP A 445 -22.50 -3.60 25.04
CA ASP A 445 -21.15 -3.61 25.63
C ASP A 445 -20.90 -2.36 26.47
N MET A 446 -21.35 -1.18 26.01
CA MET A 446 -21.35 0.05 26.82
C MET A 446 -22.22 -0.08 28.07
N GLY A 447 -23.41 -0.68 27.94
CA GLY A 447 -24.29 -0.93 29.09
C GLY A 447 -23.64 -1.87 30.13
N ASN A 448 -22.96 -2.92 29.66
CA ASN A 448 -22.23 -3.84 30.53
C ASN A 448 -21.05 -3.15 31.23
N LEU A 449 -20.32 -2.28 30.52
CA LEU A 449 -19.23 -1.49 31.10
C LEU A 449 -19.74 -0.58 32.23
N VAL A 450 -20.83 0.15 32.01
CA VAL A 450 -21.42 1.02 33.03
C VAL A 450 -21.94 0.20 34.22
N HIS A 451 -22.55 -0.96 33.96
CA HIS A 451 -22.99 -1.87 35.00
C HIS A 451 -21.82 -2.40 35.86
N ALA A 452 -20.73 -2.83 35.22
CA ALA A 452 -19.52 -3.29 35.89
C ALA A 452 -18.89 -2.15 36.71
N LEU A 453 -18.72 -0.95 36.14
CA LEU A 453 -18.19 0.21 36.86
C LEU A 453 -19.01 0.60 38.10
N ALA A 454 -20.33 0.44 38.04
CA ALA A 454 -21.21 0.85 39.13
C ALA A 454 -21.36 -0.20 40.24
N LEU A 455 -21.37 -1.49 39.88
CA LEU A 455 -21.72 -2.57 40.80
C LEU A 455 -20.56 -3.53 41.09
N GLN A 456 -19.58 -3.63 40.21
CA GLN A 456 -18.46 -4.58 40.29
C GLN A 456 -17.14 -3.96 39.76
N PRO A 457 -16.72 -2.78 40.27
CA PRO A 457 -15.56 -2.07 39.73
C PRO A 457 -14.25 -2.89 39.84
N GLU A 458 -14.15 -3.78 40.83
CA GLU A 458 -13.05 -4.71 41.02
C GLU A 458 -12.85 -5.70 39.86
N ASN A 459 -13.90 -6.00 39.09
CA ASN A 459 -13.83 -6.92 37.95
C ASN A 459 -13.50 -6.21 36.63
N LEU A 460 -13.37 -4.88 36.63
CA LEU A 460 -13.23 -4.09 35.41
C LEU A 460 -11.98 -4.48 34.61
N GLU A 461 -10.83 -4.62 35.28
CA GLU A 461 -9.55 -4.98 34.63
C GLU A 461 -9.53 -6.43 34.13
N ALA A 462 -10.37 -7.30 34.72
CA ALA A 462 -10.51 -8.70 34.30
C ALA A 462 -11.47 -8.85 33.11
N GLU A 463 -12.56 -8.09 33.09
CA GLU A 463 -13.62 -8.18 32.07
C GLU A 463 -13.37 -7.27 30.85
N PHE A 464 -12.64 -6.17 31.02
CA PHE A 464 -12.39 -5.17 29.98
C PHE A 464 -10.89 -4.91 29.79
N SER A 465 -10.47 -4.82 28.52
CA SER A 465 -9.13 -4.39 28.17
C SER A 465 -9.01 -2.88 28.39
N VAL A 466 -8.51 -2.47 29.55
CA VAL A 466 -8.15 -1.07 29.83
C VAL A 466 -6.80 -0.78 29.15
N GLU A 467 -6.70 0.35 28.47
CA GLU A 467 -5.45 0.75 27.81
C GLU A 467 -4.35 0.96 28.87
N PRO A 468 -3.16 0.36 28.72
CA PRO A 468 -2.10 0.48 29.72
C PRO A 468 -1.58 1.92 29.77
N GLU A 469 -1.34 2.43 30.98
CA GLU A 469 -0.70 3.73 31.16
C GLU A 469 0.69 3.71 30.55
N ILE A 470 0.94 4.64 29.62
CA ILE A 470 2.22 4.73 28.93
C ILE A 470 3.27 5.33 29.89
N PRO A 471 4.42 4.68 30.10
CA PRO A 471 5.48 5.19 30.97
C PRO A 471 6.01 6.56 30.55
N GLU A 472 6.35 7.39 31.54
CA GLU A 472 6.97 8.71 31.32
C GLU A 472 8.28 8.55 30.51
N GLY A 473 8.30 9.08 29.28
CA GLY A 473 9.45 9.00 28.37
C GLY A 473 9.34 8.00 27.22
N ALA A 474 8.23 7.26 27.11
CA ALA A 474 7.99 6.44 25.92
C ALA A 474 7.71 7.30 24.68
N PHE A 475 8.25 6.88 23.53
CA PHE A 475 8.01 7.57 22.26
C PHE A 475 6.58 7.28 21.77
N THR A 476 5.64 8.13 22.15
CA THR A 476 4.21 7.97 21.80
C THR A 476 3.84 8.57 20.45
N THR A 477 4.67 9.48 19.93
CA THR A 477 4.38 10.18 18.68
C THR A 477 5.53 10.10 17.70
N THR A 478 5.18 10.13 16.41
CA THR A 478 6.16 10.20 15.33
C THR A 478 7.07 11.43 15.43
N ALA A 479 6.58 12.51 16.05
CA ALA A 479 7.37 13.72 16.31
C ALA A 479 8.48 13.46 17.32
N THR A 480 8.15 12.86 18.48
CA THR A 480 9.15 12.52 19.51
C THR A 480 10.21 11.53 19.01
N LEU A 481 9.80 10.61 18.14
CA LEU A 481 10.71 9.63 17.54
C LEU A 481 11.66 10.28 16.52
N ARG A 482 11.15 11.27 15.77
CA ARG A 482 11.94 12.05 14.81
C ARG A 482 12.96 12.95 15.48
N GLU A 483 12.57 13.67 16.53
CA GLU A 483 13.48 14.54 17.29
C GLU A 483 14.68 13.74 17.85
N PHE A 484 14.43 12.53 18.34
CA PHE A 484 15.49 11.64 18.81
C PHE A 484 16.42 11.17 17.69
N ILE A 485 15.86 10.79 16.54
CA ILE A 485 16.63 10.37 15.36
C ILE A 485 17.47 11.55 14.81
N ASP A 486 16.90 12.74 14.75
CA ASP A 486 17.58 13.93 14.24
C ASP A 486 18.74 14.33 15.18
N ALA A 487 18.54 14.25 16.50
CA ALA A 487 19.60 14.47 17.48
C ALA A 487 20.73 13.43 17.37
N HIS A 488 20.39 12.15 17.12
CA HIS A 488 21.38 11.11 16.90
C HIS A 488 22.15 11.32 15.59
N ASN A 489 21.46 11.65 14.49
CA ASN A 489 22.08 11.91 13.20
C ASN A 489 23.01 13.12 13.24
N ALA A 490 22.67 14.16 14.02
CA ALA A 490 23.54 15.31 14.25
C ALA A 490 24.82 14.97 15.03
N SER A 491 24.84 13.86 15.77
CA SER A 491 26.02 13.37 16.50
C SER A 491 26.99 12.55 15.63
N LEU A 492 26.56 12.16 14.42
CA LEU A 492 27.41 11.38 13.51
C LEU A 492 28.41 12.28 12.78
N PRO A 493 29.60 11.77 12.43
CA PRO A 493 30.56 12.52 11.62
C PRO A 493 29.94 12.94 10.29
N ALA A 494 30.12 14.21 9.92
CA ALA A 494 29.67 14.71 8.63
C ALA A 494 30.37 13.95 7.50
N LEU A 495 29.58 13.48 6.52
CA LEU A 495 30.13 12.92 5.29
C LEU A 495 30.91 14.00 4.53
N LEU A 496 32.05 13.64 3.95
CA LEU A 496 32.84 14.56 3.13
C LEU A 496 31.99 15.07 1.96
N SER A 497 32.09 16.36 1.66
CA SER A 497 31.42 16.94 0.50
C SER A 497 32.08 16.46 -0.80
N ALA A 498 31.37 16.60 -1.92
CA ALA A 498 31.93 16.29 -3.24
C ALA A 498 33.19 17.13 -3.54
N ASP A 499 33.24 18.37 -3.02
CA ASP A 499 34.38 19.27 -3.17
C ASP A 499 35.58 18.82 -2.32
N ASP A 500 35.35 18.32 -1.11
CA ASP A 500 36.41 17.77 -0.25
C ASP A 500 37.01 16.50 -0.87
N ILE A 501 36.18 15.64 -1.45
CA ILE A 501 36.63 14.44 -2.16
C ILE A 501 37.46 14.82 -3.40
N LYS A 502 37.03 15.85 -4.14
CA LYS A 502 37.77 16.36 -5.30
C LYS A 502 39.13 16.91 -4.90
N ALA A 503 39.19 17.71 -3.83
CA ALA A 503 40.44 18.26 -3.32
C ALA A 503 41.43 17.14 -2.92
N LEU A 504 40.94 16.10 -2.24
CA LEU A 504 41.77 14.94 -1.88
C LEU A 504 42.27 14.15 -3.09
N LEU A 505 41.44 14.00 -4.14
CA LEU A 505 41.84 13.36 -5.38
C LEU A 505 42.86 14.19 -6.17
N GLU A 506 42.72 15.51 -6.20
CA GLU A 506 43.69 16.41 -6.82
C GLU A 506 45.03 16.41 -6.06
N GLU A 507 45.00 16.43 -4.73
CA GLU A 507 46.19 16.32 -3.88
C GLU A 507 46.89 14.97 -4.10
N TYR A 508 46.14 13.87 -4.16
CA TYR A 508 46.69 12.55 -4.45
C TYR A 508 47.29 12.46 -5.86
N ASN A 509 46.58 12.98 -6.87
CA ASN A 509 47.08 13.01 -8.26
C ASN A 509 48.36 13.85 -8.39
N ALA A 510 48.53 14.89 -7.58
CA ALA A 510 49.76 15.69 -7.54
C ALA A 510 50.96 14.93 -6.95
N THR A 511 50.74 13.86 -6.19
CA THR A 511 51.83 12.98 -5.68
C THR A 511 52.28 11.92 -6.68
N LEU A 512 51.53 11.71 -7.76
CA LEU A 512 51.87 10.73 -8.78
C LEU A 512 52.95 11.28 -9.74
N PRO A 513 53.91 10.44 -10.19
CA PRO A 513 54.90 10.84 -11.18
C PRO A 513 54.23 11.32 -12.47
N SER A 514 54.76 12.38 -13.09
CA SER A 514 54.26 12.87 -14.37
C SER A 514 54.41 11.80 -15.46
N GLN A 515 53.31 11.47 -16.14
CA GLN A 515 53.33 10.53 -17.25
C GLN A 515 54.22 11.04 -18.39
N MET A 516 55.03 10.15 -18.93
CA MET A 516 55.94 10.44 -20.05
C MET A 516 55.20 10.32 -21.38
N PRO A 517 55.35 11.30 -22.30
CA PRO A 517 54.60 11.32 -23.55
C PRO A 517 55.01 10.16 -24.47
N LEU A 518 54.03 9.55 -25.14
CA LEU A 518 54.27 8.61 -26.22
C LEU A 518 54.48 9.39 -27.52
N GLY A 519 55.74 9.71 -27.85
CA GLY A 519 56.12 10.47 -29.05
C GLY A 519 55.45 9.98 -30.35
N ALA A 520 55.15 10.91 -31.26
CA ALA A 520 54.52 10.59 -32.54
C ALA A 520 55.54 9.99 -33.52
N SER A 521 56.81 10.39 -33.41
CA SER A 521 57.93 9.86 -34.18
C SER A 521 58.84 8.92 -33.36
N VAL A 522 59.68 8.15 -34.06
CA VAL A 522 60.66 7.24 -33.42
C VAL A 522 61.65 8.02 -32.56
N ASP A 523 62.08 9.19 -33.04
CA ASP A 523 63.07 10.05 -32.37
C ASP A 523 62.48 10.73 -31.12
N GLU A 524 61.22 11.18 -31.18
CA GLU A 524 60.51 11.72 -30.00
C GLU A 524 60.23 10.65 -28.94
N THR A 525 59.92 9.43 -29.39
CA THR A 525 59.75 8.28 -28.49
C THR A 525 61.07 7.92 -27.82
N TYR A 526 62.18 8.00 -28.56
CA TYR A 526 63.52 7.74 -28.05
C TYR A 526 63.95 8.79 -27.01
N ALA A 527 63.68 10.07 -27.26
CA ALA A 527 63.94 11.14 -26.28
C ALA A 527 63.14 10.96 -24.97
N SER A 528 61.91 10.46 -25.07
CA SER A 528 61.07 10.17 -23.90
C SER A 528 61.53 8.89 -23.18
N TYR A 529 62.11 7.94 -23.92
CA TYR A 529 62.66 6.69 -23.39
C TYR A 529 63.99 6.91 -22.63
N GLU A 530 64.88 7.78 -23.10
CA GLU A 530 66.14 8.12 -22.40
C GLU A 530 65.92 8.83 -21.07
N GLN A 531 64.77 9.47 -20.90
CA GLN A 531 64.39 10.17 -19.67
C GLN A 531 63.74 9.24 -18.62
N LEU A 532 63.48 7.97 -18.96
CA LEU A 532 62.97 6.99 -18.00
C LEU A 532 64.02 6.65 -16.95
N PRO A 533 63.63 6.26 -15.72
CA PRO A 533 64.58 5.67 -14.76
C PRO A 533 65.24 4.41 -15.33
N GLU A 534 66.51 4.15 -14.97
CA GLU A 534 67.30 3.02 -15.51
C GLU A 534 66.59 1.66 -15.38
N GLU A 535 65.74 1.48 -14.37
CA GLU A 535 64.96 0.26 -14.13
C GLU A 535 63.93 -0.06 -15.24
N PHE A 536 63.50 0.97 -15.98
CA PHE A 536 62.53 0.88 -17.07
C PHE A 536 63.20 1.01 -18.46
N GLN A 537 64.50 1.30 -18.51
CA GLN A 537 65.30 1.33 -19.74
C GLN A 537 65.84 -0.08 -20.12
N ARG A 538 64.93 -1.02 -20.41
CA ARG A 538 65.27 -2.45 -20.59
C ARG A 538 65.70 -2.88 -22.01
N ILE A 539 66.06 -1.95 -22.90
CA ILE A 539 66.51 -2.29 -24.26
C ILE A 539 68.04 -2.35 -24.25
N GLU A 540 68.62 -3.53 -24.53
CA GLU A 540 70.08 -3.75 -24.53
C GLU A 540 70.82 -2.85 -25.53
N ASN A 541 71.85 -2.15 -25.05
CA ASN A 541 72.73 -1.30 -25.85
C ASN A 541 73.39 -2.11 -26.99
N GLY A 542 72.98 -1.83 -28.23
CA GLY A 542 73.48 -2.49 -29.44
C GLY A 542 72.39 -3.16 -30.31
N THR A 543 71.14 -3.23 -29.84
CA THR A 543 69.98 -3.62 -30.67
C THR A 543 69.21 -2.39 -31.16
N LYS A 544 68.56 -2.48 -32.33
CA LYS A 544 67.80 -1.35 -32.88
C LYS A 544 66.61 -1.02 -31.96
N HIS A 545 66.64 0.14 -31.32
CA HIS A 545 65.51 0.68 -30.56
C HIS A 545 64.33 0.90 -31.50
N THR A 546 63.38 -0.05 -31.52
CA THR A 546 62.15 0.10 -32.30
C THR A 546 61.15 0.94 -31.51
N ALA A 547 60.39 1.79 -32.18
CA ALA A 547 59.38 2.64 -31.53
C ALA A 547 58.38 1.83 -30.70
N THR A 548 58.05 0.61 -31.12
CA THR A 548 57.16 -0.29 -30.39
C THR A 548 57.74 -0.72 -29.05
N ALA A 549 59.03 -1.10 -29.01
CA ALA A 549 59.70 -1.50 -27.76
C ALA A 549 59.84 -0.32 -26.80
N MET A 550 60.20 0.86 -27.31
CA MET A 550 60.31 2.07 -26.49
C MET A 550 58.95 2.51 -25.92
N LYS A 551 57.89 2.47 -26.72
CA LYS A 551 56.52 2.76 -26.25
C LYS A 551 56.03 1.76 -25.21
N ALA A 552 56.46 0.50 -25.27
CA ALA A 552 56.10 -0.50 -24.26
C ALA A 552 56.73 -0.17 -22.90
N CYS A 553 58.01 0.21 -22.87
CA CYS A 553 58.68 0.62 -21.64
C CYS A 553 58.08 1.92 -21.05
N ILE A 554 57.75 2.90 -21.90
CA ILE A 554 57.08 4.15 -21.46
C ILE A 554 55.69 3.85 -20.88
N LYS A 555 54.94 2.91 -21.45
CA LYS A 555 53.63 2.48 -20.93
C LYS A 555 53.69 1.68 -19.63
N GLU A 556 54.81 1.02 -19.34
CA GLU A 556 55.01 0.33 -18.07
C GLU A 556 55.34 1.31 -16.93
N TYR A 557 56.00 2.42 -17.27
CA TYR A 557 56.30 3.50 -16.34
C TYR A 557 55.08 4.39 -16.02
N ASN A 558 54.21 4.64 -17.02
CA ASN A 558 52.98 5.45 -16.89
C ASN A 558 51.80 4.66 -16.36
#